data_AF-A0A819EIF5-F1
#
_entry.id   AF-A0A819EIF5-F1
#
_cell.length_a   1.000
_cell.length_b   1.000
_cell.length_c   1.000
_cell.angle_alpha   90.00
_cell.angle_beta   90.00
_cell.angle_gamma   90.00
#
_symmetry.space_group_name_H-M   'P 1'
#
loop_
_entity.id
_entity.type
_entity.pdbx_description
1 polymer ?
#
loop_
_entity_poly.entity_id
_entity_poly.type
_entity_poly.pdbx_seq_one_letter_code
_entity_poly.pdbx_strand_id
1 'polypeptide(L)'
;LPVKILTSTFDAGFPSYSPYPIFVDVPIGENASSYGRIMCTNDHPYCTYPKTAQSHVDVLEHGEYDGKPASKVLVRILTGKRHQIRLHMNYLGHPIIGDYLYTEPIDYKPHRIMLHARSLTIHTDQELIDALAKDTFLAQFDPKWKKTKTIFPVNRW
;
A
#
# COMPACT_ATOMS: atom_id res chain seq x y z
N LEU A 1 -13.60 6.89 1.31
CA LEU A 1 -12.66 7.97 0.96
C LEU A 1 -12.01 7.61 -0.38
N PRO A 2 -12.09 8.43 -1.42
CA PRO A 2 -11.77 8.01 -2.79
C PRO A 2 -10.29 8.21 -3.14
N VAL A 3 -9.40 7.93 -2.19
CA VAL A 3 -7.97 7.89 -2.47
C VAL A 3 -7.62 6.49 -2.95
N LYS A 4 -7.31 6.35 -4.24
CA LYS A 4 -6.72 5.14 -4.78
C LYS A 4 -5.22 5.30 -4.74
N ILE A 5 -4.54 4.33 -4.16
CA ILE A 5 -3.10 4.37 -3.99
C ILE A 5 -2.50 3.19 -4.69
N LEU A 6 -1.59 3.47 -5.62
CA LEU A 6 -0.75 2.44 -6.20
C LEU A 6 0.38 2.16 -5.22
N THR A 7 0.69 0.89 -5.03
CA THR A 7 1.89 0.50 -4.29
C THR A 7 2.49 -0.77 -4.87
N SER A 8 3.81 -0.86 -4.79
CA SER A 8 4.54 -2.09 -5.08
C SER A 8 4.99 -2.71 -3.77
N THR A 9 4.65 -3.97 -3.55
CA THR A 9 4.93 -4.70 -2.32
C THR A 9 5.74 -5.95 -2.60
N PHE A 10 6.59 -6.37 -1.67
CA PHE A 10 7.23 -7.68 -1.79
C PHE A 10 6.19 -8.80 -1.68
N ASP A 11 6.30 -9.80 -2.55
CA ASP A 11 5.30 -10.85 -2.68
C ASP A 11 5.77 -12.13 -1.96
N ALA A 12 5.06 -12.49 -0.89
CA ALA A 12 5.20 -13.77 -0.19
C ALA A 12 4.05 -14.75 -0.51
N GLY A 13 3.23 -14.48 -1.53
CA GLY A 13 2.13 -15.34 -1.94
C GLY A 13 0.76 -14.68 -1.97
N PHE A 14 0.63 -13.47 -2.54
CA PHE A 14 -0.70 -12.96 -2.88
C PHE A 14 -1.41 -14.02 -3.75
N PRO A 15 -2.72 -14.27 -3.54
CA PRO A 15 -3.44 -15.22 -4.36
C PRO A 15 -3.28 -14.86 -5.84
N SER A 16 -2.77 -15.82 -6.63
CA SER A 16 -2.59 -15.63 -8.08
C SER A 16 -3.89 -15.35 -8.83
N TYR A 17 -5.02 -15.51 -8.14
CA TYR A 17 -6.36 -15.07 -8.50
C TYR A 17 -7.23 -14.94 -7.22
N SER A 18 -7.71 -13.73 -6.94
CA SER A 18 -8.87 -13.51 -6.05
C SER A 18 -9.87 -12.63 -6.79
N PRO A 19 -11.11 -13.08 -7.03
CA PRO A 19 -12.14 -12.25 -7.68
C PRO A 19 -12.61 -11.10 -6.79
N TYR A 20 -12.27 -11.12 -5.50
CA TYR A 20 -12.65 -10.11 -4.51
C TYR A 20 -11.43 -9.35 -3.98
N PRO A 21 -11.57 -8.05 -3.67
CA PRO A 21 -10.54 -7.29 -2.97
C PRO A 21 -10.23 -7.92 -1.61
N ILE A 22 -8.97 -7.85 -1.20
CA ILE A 22 -8.57 -8.22 0.16
C ILE A 22 -9.01 -7.11 1.10
N PHE A 23 -9.84 -7.45 2.09
CA PHE A 23 -10.29 -6.52 3.13
C PHE A 23 -9.36 -6.59 4.33
N VAL A 24 -8.82 -5.44 4.73
CA VAL A 24 -7.96 -5.29 5.91
C VAL A 24 -8.65 -4.37 6.90
N ASP A 25 -9.06 -4.91 8.04
CA ASP A 25 -9.68 -4.18 9.15
C ASP A 25 -8.90 -4.45 10.43
N VAL A 26 -7.73 -3.81 10.53
CA VAL A 26 -6.84 -3.95 11.68
C VAL A 26 -6.70 -2.58 12.33
N PRO A 27 -7.13 -2.40 13.59
CA PRO A 27 -7.02 -1.13 14.27
C PRO A 27 -5.58 -0.62 14.34
N ILE A 28 -5.40 0.69 14.18
CA ILE A 28 -4.09 1.36 14.21
C ILE A 28 -4.05 2.36 15.36
N GLY A 29 -2.99 2.27 16.17
CA GLY A 29 -2.70 3.16 17.29
C GLY A 29 -1.31 3.80 17.20
N GLU A 30 -0.95 4.52 18.25
CA GLU A 30 0.36 5.15 18.40
C GLU A 30 1.33 4.18 19.05
N ASN A 31 2.59 4.16 18.59
CA ASN A 31 3.61 3.36 19.24
C ASN A 31 4.25 4.18 20.37
N ALA A 32 4.07 3.76 21.62
CA ALA A 32 4.65 4.41 22.79
C ALA A 32 6.14 4.07 23.02
N SER A 33 6.73 3.18 22.22
CA SER A 33 8.16 2.90 22.29
C SER A 33 8.99 4.10 21.81
N SER A 34 10.08 4.40 22.53
CA SER A 34 10.99 5.52 22.26
C SER A 34 11.94 5.28 21.09
N TYR A 35 11.94 4.09 20.49
CA TYR A 35 12.78 3.73 19.35
C TYR A 35 11.94 3.10 18.23
N GLY A 36 12.11 3.59 16.99
CA GLY A 36 11.55 2.96 15.78
C GLY A 36 10.17 3.46 15.33
N ARG A 37 9.33 2.53 14.86
CA ARG A 37 8.00 2.76 14.24
C ARG A 37 7.15 3.74 15.07
N ILE A 38 6.47 4.67 14.44
CA ILE A 38 5.65 5.69 15.16
C ILE A 38 4.15 5.32 15.29
N MET A 39 3.70 4.36 14.50
CA MET A 39 2.33 3.84 14.51
C MET A 39 2.43 2.32 14.61
N CYS A 40 1.37 1.67 15.07
CA CYS A 40 1.34 0.22 15.27
C CYS A 40 -0.07 -0.32 15.04
N THR A 41 -0.12 -1.62 14.77
CA THR A 41 -1.34 -2.42 14.83
C THR A 41 -1.60 -2.85 16.28
N ASN A 42 -2.85 -3.21 16.59
CA ASN A 42 -3.31 -3.53 17.95
C ASN A 42 -2.66 -4.77 18.58
N ASP A 43 -1.95 -5.59 17.81
CA ASP A 43 -1.15 -6.73 18.26
C ASP A 43 0.25 -6.34 18.78
N HIS A 44 0.71 -5.10 18.54
CA HIS A 44 2.01 -4.65 19.00
C HIS A 44 1.99 -4.28 20.50
N PRO A 45 2.95 -4.74 21.32
CA PRO A 45 2.90 -4.62 22.79
C PRO A 45 2.90 -3.18 23.31
N TYR A 46 3.44 -2.24 22.53
CA TYR A 46 3.52 -0.83 22.87
C TYR A 46 2.45 0.02 22.17
N CYS A 47 1.40 -0.61 21.62
CA CYS A 47 0.36 0.11 20.90
C CYS A 47 -0.67 0.73 21.81
N THR A 48 -0.84 2.05 21.69
CA THR A 48 -1.76 2.81 22.51
C THR A 48 -2.88 3.40 21.67
N TYR A 49 -4.08 3.45 22.25
CA TYR A 49 -5.29 4.03 21.66
C TYR A 49 -5.60 3.59 20.22
N PRO A 50 -5.60 2.28 19.91
CA PRO A 50 -5.89 1.81 18.57
C PRO A 50 -7.30 2.21 18.14
N LYS A 51 -7.42 2.76 16.94
CA LYS A 51 -8.69 3.15 16.32
C LYS A 51 -8.92 2.33 15.06
N THR A 52 -10.17 2.07 14.73
CA THR A 52 -10.56 1.36 13.51
C THR A 52 -9.85 1.94 12.28
N ALA A 53 -9.27 1.04 11.48
CA ALA A 53 -8.61 1.37 10.25
C ALA A 53 -8.96 0.30 9.20
N GLN A 54 -9.47 0.74 8.06
CA GLN A 54 -10.05 -0.15 7.04
C GLN A 54 -9.51 0.17 5.64
N SER A 55 -9.07 -0.86 4.92
CA SER A 55 -8.54 -0.76 3.55
C SER A 55 -8.98 -1.93 2.68
N HIS A 56 -9.21 -1.65 1.39
CA HIS A 56 -9.42 -2.66 0.35
C HIS A 56 -8.18 -2.70 -0.53
N VAL A 57 -7.67 -3.89 -0.81
CA VAL A 57 -6.49 -4.10 -1.65
C VAL A 57 -6.86 -4.96 -2.85
N ASP A 58 -6.65 -4.43 -4.06
CA ASP A 58 -6.78 -5.18 -5.31
C ASP A 58 -5.41 -5.42 -5.92
N VAL A 59 -5.08 -6.66 -6.21
CA VAL A 59 -3.85 -7.00 -6.95
C VAL A 59 -4.06 -6.67 -8.43
N LEU A 60 -3.22 -5.80 -8.98
CA LEU A 60 -3.31 -5.38 -10.38
C LEU A 60 -2.37 -6.22 -11.24
N GLU A 61 -1.12 -6.35 -10.81
CA GLU A 61 -0.06 -7.01 -11.56
C GLU A 61 0.87 -7.77 -10.61
N HIS A 62 1.32 -8.95 -11.03
CA HIS A 62 2.50 -9.60 -10.44
C HIS A 62 3.71 -9.32 -11.32
N GLY A 63 4.88 -9.33 -10.69
CA GLY A 63 6.14 -9.09 -11.35
C GLY A 63 7.31 -9.33 -10.43
N GLU A 64 8.41 -8.69 -10.78
CA GLU A 64 9.61 -8.63 -9.98
C GLU A 64 10.04 -7.17 -9.83
N TYR A 65 10.63 -6.87 -8.68
CA TYR A 65 11.33 -5.61 -8.44
C TYR A 65 12.76 -5.92 -8.01
N ASP A 66 13.74 -5.46 -8.79
CA ASP A 66 15.17 -5.73 -8.55
C ASP A 66 15.47 -7.24 -8.41
N GLY A 67 14.79 -8.07 -9.21
CA GLY A 67 14.93 -9.53 -9.22
C GLY A 67 14.27 -10.26 -8.04
N LYS A 68 13.47 -9.56 -7.22
CA LYS A 68 12.66 -10.15 -6.14
C LYS A 68 11.18 -10.18 -6.53
N PRO A 69 10.41 -11.22 -6.19
CA PRO A 69 8.97 -11.25 -6.41
C PRO A 69 8.27 -10.03 -5.80
N ALA A 70 7.41 -9.39 -6.59
CA ALA A 70 6.70 -8.20 -6.18
C ALA A 70 5.31 -8.12 -6.84
N SER A 71 4.40 -7.46 -6.15
CA SER A 71 3.03 -7.22 -6.62
C SER A 71 2.75 -5.73 -6.67
N LYS A 72 2.11 -5.28 -7.75
CA LYS A 72 1.54 -3.95 -7.86
C LYS A 72 0.07 -4.03 -7.49
N VAL A 73 -0.31 -3.28 -6.47
CA VAL A 73 -1.67 -3.31 -5.92
C VAL A 73 -2.28 -1.92 -5.90
N LEU A 74 -3.61 -1.88 -5.95
CA LEU A 74 -4.43 -0.71 -5.74
C LEU A 74 -5.03 -0.78 -4.34
N VAL A 75 -4.73 0.19 -3.49
CA VAL A 75 -5.31 0.30 -2.16
C VAL A 75 -6.34 1.40 -2.13
N ARG A 76 -7.55 1.08 -1.68
CA ARG A 76 -8.60 2.06 -1.36
C ARG A 76 -8.78 2.10 0.15
N ILE A 77 -8.68 3.28 0.73
CA ILE A 77 -8.85 3.47 2.17
C ILE A 77 -10.28 3.88 2.50
N LEU A 78 -10.87 3.26 3.53
CA LEU A 78 -12.17 3.68 4.06
C LEU A 78 -12.00 4.66 5.24
N THR A 79 -10.86 4.59 5.91
CA THR A 79 -10.42 5.48 7.00
C THR A 79 -9.09 6.16 6.64
N GLY A 80 -8.72 7.24 7.33
CA GLY A 80 -7.49 7.99 7.06
C GLY A 80 -6.50 8.01 8.23
N LYS A 81 -6.06 6.86 8.75
CA LYS A 81 -5.06 6.84 9.84
C LYS A 81 -3.64 7.10 9.30
N ARG A 82 -2.81 7.73 10.12
CA ARG A 82 -1.39 7.97 9.78
C ARG A 82 -0.71 6.63 9.48
N HIS A 83 -0.02 6.57 8.35
CA HIS A 83 0.69 5.36 7.87
C HIS A 83 -0.19 4.11 7.69
N GLN A 84 -1.51 4.28 7.54
CA GLN A 84 -2.44 3.15 7.49
C GLN A 84 -2.06 2.10 6.45
N ILE A 85 -1.77 2.51 5.22
CA ILE A 85 -1.44 1.59 4.14
C ILE A 85 -0.12 0.88 4.42
N ARG A 86 0.88 1.60 4.92
CA ARG A 86 2.19 1.04 5.26
C ARG A 86 2.05 -0.09 6.28
N LEU A 87 1.27 0.16 7.34
CA LEU A 87 0.99 -0.82 8.38
C LEU A 87 0.13 -1.98 7.89
N HIS A 88 -0.96 -1.72 7.16
CA HIS A 88 -1.84 -2.78 6.64
C HIS A 88 -1.11 -3.70 5.65
N MET A 89 -0.32 -3.13 4.74
CA MET A 89 0.47 -3.92 3.79
C MET A 89 1.54 -4.75 4.52
N ASN A 90 2.20 -4.18 5.52
CA ASN A 90 3.13 -4.94 6.37
C ASN A 90 2.43 -6.05 7.18
N TYR A 91 1.26 -5.75 7.76
CA TYR A 91 0.45 -6.72 8.50
C TYR A 91 0.02 -7.90 7.64
N LEU A 92 -0.32 -7.64 6.37
CA LEU A 92 -0.60 -8.69 5.39
C LEU A 92 0.62 -9.54 4.98
N GLY A 93 1.83 -9.22 5.47
CA GLY A 93 3.07 -9.87 5.04
C GLY A 93 3.58 -9.39 3.68
N HIS A 94 3.02 -8.28 3.17
CA HIS A 94 3.35 -7.69 1.88
C HIS A 94 3.83 -6.25 2.05
N PRO A 95 4.97 -6.02 2.72
CA PRO A 95 5.44 -4.68 3.01
C PRO A 95 5.75 -3.89 1.73
N ILE A 96 5.58 -2.57 1.81
CA ILE A 96 5.83 -1.66 0.70
C ILE A 96 7.32 -1.60 0.40
N ILE A 97 7.67 -1.72 -0.87
CA ILE A 97 9.05 -1.62 -1.33
C ILE A 97 9.60 -0.21 -1.02
N GLY A 98 10.77 -0.15 -0.39
CA GLY A 98 11.42 1.09 0.03
C GLY A 98 10.86 1.69 1.33
N ASP A 99 9.99 0.98 2.05
CA ASP A 99 9.54 1.39 3.38
C ASP A 99 10.55 0.97 4.47
N TYR A 100 11.40 1.90 4.86
CA TYR A 100 12.43 1.68 5.88
C TYR A 100 11.93 1.76 7.33
N LEU A 101 10.69 2.20 7.58
CA LEU A 101 10.17 2.30 8.95
C LEU A 101 9.48 1.01 9.40
N TYR A 102 8.74 0.37 8.49
CA TYR A 102 7.88 -0.76 8.84
C TYR A 102 8.36 -2.11 8.32
N THR A 103 9.37 -2.13 7.44
CA THR A 103 9.89 -3.35 6.83
C THR A 103 11.20 -3.78 7.47
N GLU A 104 11.29 -5.06 7.81
CA GLU A 104 12.52 -5.68 8.29
C GLU A 104 12.79 -6.99 7.52
N PRO A 105 14.04 -7.27 7.10
CA PRO A 105 15.19 -6.38 7.16
C PRO A 105 15.04 -5.16 6.22
N ILE A 106 15.67 -4.04 6.56
CA ILE A 106 15.59 -2.82 5.76
C ILE A 106 16.34 -3.01 4.44
N ASP A 107 15.65 -2.78 3.33
CA ASP A 107 16.23 -2.74 1.99
C ASP A 107 16.42 -1.28 1.55
N TYR A 108 17.68 -0.82 1.50
CA TYR A 108 18.05 0.55 1.10
C TYR A 108 18.25 0.70 -0.42
N LYS A 109 18.08 -0.35 -1.22
CA LYS A 109 18.25 -0.29 -2.68
C LYS A 109 17.16 0.50 -3.42
N PRO A 110 15.89 0.51 -3.00
CA PRO A 110 14.88 1.37 -3.62
C PRO A 110 15.18 2.85 -3.32
N HIS A 111 15.10 3.70 -4.34
CA HIS A 111 15.42 5.14 -4.22
C HIS A 111 14.34 5.95 -3.48
N ARG A 112 13.14 5.37 -3.33
CA ARG A 112 11.99 5.95 -2.64
C ARG A 112 11.06 4.84 -2.16
N ILE A 113 10.09 5.21 -1.34
CA ILE A 113 8.94 4.36 -1.03
C ILE A 113 8.02 4.22 -2.25
N MET A 114 7.63 2.99 -2.59
CA MET A 114 6.71 2.70 -3.69
C MET A 114 5.26 2.87 -3.24
N LEU A 115 4.91 4.10 -2.88
CA LEU A 115 3.57 4.51 -2.45
C LEU A 115 3.16 5.79 -3.20
N HIS A 116 2.11 5.72 -4.01
CA HIS A 116 1.70 6.84 -4.86
C HIS A 116 0.18 7.05 -4.84
N ALA A 117 -0.26 8.25 -4.47
CA ALA A 117 -1.66 8.66 -4.58
C ALA A 117 -2.04 8.85 -6.06
N ARG A 118 -2.80 7.89 -6.59
CA ARG A 118 -3.20 7.80 -8.00
C ARG A 118 -4.45 8.61 -8.28
N SER A 119 -5.47 8.52 -7.43
CA SER A 119 -6.67 9.34 -7.56
C SER A 119 -7.06 9.99 -6.25
N LEU A 120 -7.71 11.14 -6.34
CA LEU A 120 -8.30 11.85 -5.22
C LEU A 120 -9.58 12.52 -5.72
N THR A 121 -10.70 12.18 -5.10
CA THR A 121 -11.98 12.84 -5.34
C THR A 121 -12.42 13.56 -4.07
N ILE A 122 -12.73 14.85 -4.17
CA ILE A 122 -13.19 15.68 -3.05
C ILE A 122 -14.53 16.30 -3.44
N HIS A 123 -15.53 16.04 -2.63
CA HIS A 123 -16.81 16.72 -2.72
C HIS A 123 -16.75 17.95 -1.82
N THR A 124 -16.85 19.12 -2.43
CA THR A 124 -17.04 20.40 -1.72
C THR A 124 -18.46 20.89 -1.96
N ASP A 125 -18.88 21.91 -1.23
CA ASP A 125 -20.21 22.52 -1.44
C ASP A 125 -20.32 23.21 -2.82
N GLN A 126 -19.19 23.52 -3.46
CA GLN A 126 -19.12 24.31 -4.69
C GLN A 126 -18.87 23.44 -5.92
N GLU A 127 -18.04 22.41 -5.78
CA GLU A 127 -17.61 21.58 -6.89
C GLU A 127 -17.16 20.16 -6.46
N LEU A 128 -17.16 19.28 -7.45
CA LEU A 128 -16.49 17.99 -7.40
C LEU A 128 -15.08 18.12 -7.96
N ILE A 129 -14.09 18.03 -7.09
CA ILE A 129 -12.68 17.96 -7.50
C ILE A 129 -12.36 16.49 -7.74
N ASP A 130 -12.02 16.11 -8.98
CA ASP A 130 -11.54 14.77 -9.31
C ASP A 130 -10.16 14.84 -9.96
N ALA A 131 -9.15 14.35 -9.25
CA ALA A 131 -7.76 14.40 -9.66
C ALA A 131 -7.23 12.99 -9.91
N LEU A 132 -6.56 12.80 -11.05
CA LEU A 132 -6.02 11.51 -11.50
C LEU A 132 -4.54 11.67 -11.91
N ALA A 133 -3.61 11.31 -11.02
CA ALA A 133 -2.17 11.47 -11.21
C ALA A 133 -1.54 10.29 -11.95
N LYS A 134 -0.70 10.50 -12.96
CA LYS A 134 -0.14 9.43 -13.82
C LYS A 134 0.46 8.26 -13.02
N ASP A 135 0.36 7.05 -13.56
CA ASP A 135 0.99 5.87 -12.99
C ASP A 135 2.53 5.99 -13.05
N THR A 136 3.16 6.01 -11.88
CA THR A 136 4.63 6.16 -11.75
C THR A 136 5.36 4.83 -11.55
N PHE A 137 4.65 3.70 -11.44
CA PHE A 137 5.24 2.37 -11.30
C PHE A 137 5.14 1.59 -12.61
N LEU A 138 5.71 2.17 -13.65
CA LEU A 138 5.82 1.58 -14.97
C LEU A 138 7.30 1.34 -15.26
N ALA A 139 7.62 0.25 -15.99
CA ALA A 139 9.00 -0.11 -16.33
C ALA A 139 9.76 1.03 -17.06
N GLN A 140 9.04 1.89 -17.78
CA GLN A 140 9.61 3.07 -18.45
C GLN A 140 10.14 4.13 -17.47
N PHE A 141 9.57 4.23 -16.27
CA PHE A 141 9.97 5.19 -15.23
C PHE A 141 10.84 4.55 -14.15
N ASP A 142 10.64 3.25 -13.90
CA ASP A 142 11.44 2.46 -12.99
C ASP A 142 11.81 1.11 -13.63
N PRO A 143 12.99 1.01 -14.28
CA PRO A 143 13.45 -0.21 -14.95
C PRO A 143 13.62 -1.41 -14.01
N LYS A 144 13.64 -1.21 -12.68
CA LYS A 144 13.71 -2.31 -11.71
C LYS A 144 12.42 -3.10 -11.67
N TRP A 145 11.28 -2.50 -12.03
CA TRP A 145 9.99 -3.19 -12.13
C TRP A 145 9.90 -3.97 -13.44
N LYS A 146 9.69 -5.29 -13.32
CA LYS A 146 9.49 -6.21 -14.43
C LYS A 146 8.17 -6.95 -14.24
N LYS A 147 7.15 -6.51 -14.97
CA LYS A 147 5.84 -7.18 -14.94
C LYS A 147 5.92 -8.59 -15.53
N THR A 148 5.32 -9.56 -14.85
CA THR A 148 5.18 -10.94 -15.33
C THR A 148 3.75 -11.31 -15.67
N LYS A 149 2.76 -10.82 -14.92
CA LYS A 149 1.34 -11.14 -15.12
C LYS A 149 0.45 -9.95 -14.78
N THR A 150 -0.57 -9.69 -15.60
CA THR A 150 -1.67 -8.77 -15.24
C THR A 150 -2.84 -9.59 -14.68
N ILE A 151 -3.33 -9.21 -13.50
CA ILE A 151 -4.50 -9.83 -12.85
C ILE A 151 -5.76 -9.03 -13.17
N PHE A 152 -5.75 -7.73 -12.84
CA PHE A 152 -6.82 -6.80 -13.19
C PHE A 152 -6.24 -5.55 -13.87
N PRO A 153 -6.84 -5.08 -14.98
CA PRO A 153 -6.38 -3.86 -15.62
C PRO A 153 -6.60 -2.66 -14.69
N VAL A 154 -5.61 -1.77 -14.59
CA VAL A 154 -5.68 -0.53 -13.79
C VAL A 154 -6.91 0.30 -14.16
N ASN A 155 -7.31 0.25 -15.43
CA ASN A 155 -8.42 1.01 -16.02
C ASN A 155 -9.80 0.51 -15.56
N ARG A 156 -9.88 -0.59 -14.81
CA ARG A 156 -11.14 -1.10 -14.25
C ARG A 156 -11.74 -0.15 -13.19
N TRP A 157 -10.97 0.83 -12.71
CA TRP A 157 -11.32 1.62 -11.53
C TRP A 157 -11.20 3.11 -11.74
#